data_AF-A0A8J7STN5-F1
#
_entry.id   AF-A0A8J7STN5-F1
#
_cell.length_a   1.000
_cell.length_b   1.000
_cell.length_c   1.000
_cell.angle_alpha   90.00
_cell.angle_beta   90.00
_cell.angle_gamma   90.00
#
_symmetry.space_group_name_H-M   'P 1'
#
loop_
_entity.id
_entity.type
_entity.pdbx_description
1 polymer ?
#
loop_
_entity_poly.entity_id
_entity_poly.type
_entity_poly.pdbx_seq_one_letter_code
_entity_poly.pdbx_strand_id
1 'polypeptide(L)' 'METRWPVWKLALLLYVFAAGAVAINLFMLGLLMQAVGFAALSPVVALGLSVPLGIPAAWAAGAWVHRLLAEAEGR' A
#
# COMPACT_ATOMS: atom_id res chain seq x y z
N MET A 1 -6.13 3.78 30.37
CA MET A 1 -6.64 3.28 29.08
C MET A 1 -5.65 3.72 28.02
N GLU A 2 -4.79 2.83 27.54
CA GLU A 2 -3.92 3.17 26.40
C GLU A 2 -4.80 3.47 25.19
N THR A 3 -4.64 4.64 24.61
CA THR A 3 -5.41 5.09 23.46
C THR A 3 -4.96 4.29 22.24
N ARG A 4 -5.57 3.13 22.00
CA ARG A 4 -5.28 2.31 20.80
C ARG A 4 -5.50 3.14 19.54
N TRP A 5 -4.51 3.08 18.64
CA TRP A 5 -4.59 3.81 17.38
C TRP A 5 -5.62 3.13 16.47
N PRO A 6 -6.66 3.85 16.01
CA PRO A 6 -7.61 3.31 15.06
C PRO A 6 -6.94 3.04 13.71
N VAL A 7 -7.45 2.04 12.97
CA VAL A 7 -6.91 1.60 11.67
C VAL A 7 -6.73 2.77 10.70
N TRP A 8 -7.65 3.73 10.66
CA TRP A 8 -7.55 4.88 9.76
C TRP A 8 -6.35 5.79 10.05
N LYS A 9 -5.94 5.94 11.32
CA LYS A 9 -4.73 6.71 11.67
C LYS A 9 -3.47 5.99 11.22
N LEU A 10 -3.42 4.67 11.41
CA LEU A 10 -2.33 3.84 10.94
C LEU A 10 -2.25 3.83 9.41
N ALA A 11 -3.39 3.70 8.73
CA ALA A 11 -3.47 3.75 7.28
C ALA A 11 -3.00 5.11 6.74
N LEU A 12 -3.41 6.22 7.34
CA LEU A 12 -2.94 7.56 6.95
C LEU A 12 -1.43 7.71 7.14
N LEU A 13 -0.89 7.24 8.27
CA LEU A 13 0.55 7.25 8.54
C LEU A 13 1.33 6.41 7.53
N LEU A 14 0.80 5.25 7.15
CA LEU A 14 1.44 4.31 6.24
C LEU A 14 1.20 4.62 4.76
N TYR A 15 0.33 5.58 4.44
CA TYR A 15 -0.12 5.83 3.07
C TYR A 15 1.02 6.11 2.10
N VAL A 16 2.00 6.95 2.48
CA VAL A 16 3.13 7.28 1.60
C VAL A 16 3.96 6.05 1.24
N PHE A 17 4.17 5.15 2.20
CA PHE A 17 4.92 3.91 1.99
C PHE A 17 4.11 2.92 1.15
N ALA A 18 2.82 2.77 1.46
CA ALA A 18 1.92 1.89 0.72
C ALA A 18 1.76 2.35 -0.74
N ALA A 19 1.54 3.63 -0.99
CA ALA A 19 1.45 4.21 -2.32
C ALA A 19 2.77 4.07 -3.09
N GLY A 20 3.92 4.27 -2.42
CA GLY A 20 5.24 4.02 -3.02
C GLY A 20 5.44 2.56 -3.43
N ALA A 21 5.10 1.62 -2.55
CA ALA A 21 5.17 0.19 -2.85
C ALA A 21 4.24 -0.20 -4.01
N VAL A 22 3.02 0.35 -4.04
CA VAL A 22 2.09 0.13 -5.15
C VAL A 22 2.64 0.68 -6.46
N ALA A 23 3.23 1.89 -6.47
CA ALA A 23 3.82 2.47 -7.67
C ALA A 23 4.92 1.59 -8.27
N ILE A 24 5.85 1.13 -7.42
CA ILE A 24 6.95 0.25 -7.84
C ILE A 24 6.41 -1.06 -8.39
N ASN A 25 5.46 -1.70 -7.69
CA ASN A 25 4.88 -2.96 -8.12
C ASN A 25 4.08 -2.82 -9.42
N LEU A 26 3.33 -1.74 -9.62
CA LEU A 26 2.62 -1.48 -10.87
C LEU A 26 3.59 -1.27 -12.03
N PHE A 27 4.67 -0.52 -11.81
CA PHE A 27 5.69 -0.33 -12.83
C PHE A 27 6.39 -1.64 -13.19
N MET A 28 6.81 -2.43 -12.19
CA MET A 28 7.41 -3.75 -12.40
C MET A 28 6.45 -4.72 -13.10
N LEU A 29 5.16 -4.71 -12.72
CA LEU A 29 4.13 -5.48 -13.43
C LEU A 29 4.02 -5.03 -14.88
N GLY A 30 4.06 -3.72 -15.15
CA GLY A 30 4.10 -3.18 -16.51
C GLY A 30 5.28 -3.71 -17.33
N LEU A 31 6.47 -3.84 -16.73
CA LEU A 31 7.63 -4.44 -17.38
C LEU A 31 7.43 -5.94 -17.64
N LEU A 32 6.87 -6.68 -16.68
CA LEU A 32 6.57 -8.11 -16.84
C LEU A 32 5.55 -8.36 -17.96
N MET A 33 4.52 -7.52 -18.06
CA MET A 33 3.48 -7.64 -19.09
C MET A 33 4.03 -7.44 -20.52
N GLN A 34 5.22 -6.85 -20.67
CA GLN A 34 5.90 -6.80 -21.97
C GLN A 34 6.25 -8.20 -22.50
N ALA A 35 6.51 -9.17 -21.62
CA ALA A 35 6.80 -10.54 -22.02
C ALA A 35 5.62 -11.23 -22.72
N VAL A 36 4.39 -10.75 -22.48
CA VAL A 36 3.15 -11.26 -23.10
C VAL A 36 2.58 -10.28 -24.14
N GLY A 37 3.39 -9.32 -24.60
CA GLY A 37 3.07 -8.46 -25.75
C GLY A 37 2.38 -7.13 -25.43
N PHE A 38 2.20 -6.76 -24.15
CA PHE A 38 1.69 -5.44 -23.80
C PHE A 38 2.77 -4.35 -23.87
N ALA A 39 2.34 -3.09 -23.99
CA ALA A 39 3.24 -1.95 -23.86
C ALA A 39 3.71 -1.76 -22.41
N ALA A 40 4.90 -1.17 -22.23
CA ALA A 40 5.40 -0.81 -20.90
C ALA A 40 4.46 0.22 -20.23
N LEU A 41 4.22 0.03 -18.93
CA LEU A 41 3.53 1.04 -18.13
C LEU A 41 4.46 2.23 -17.89
N SER A 42 4.03 3.44 -18.24
CA SER A 42 4.87 4.63 -18.00
C SER A 42 5.04 4.91 -16.50
N PRO A 43 6.19 5.43 -16.05
CA PRO A 43 6.39 5.77 -14.64
C PRO A 43 5.36 6.77 -14.09
N VAL A 44 4.95 7.74 -14.92
CA VAL A 44 3.94 8.74 -14.54
C VAL A 44 2.56 8.10 -14.37
N VAL A 45 2.18 7.16 -15.25
CA VAL A 45 0.91 6.42 -15.10
C VAL A 45 0.96 5.52 -13.86
N ALA A 46 2.07 4.83 -13.59
CA ALA A 46 2.23 4.01 -12.40
C ALA A 46 2.07 4.84 -11.11
N LEU A 47 2.64 6.05 -11.06
CA LEU A 47 2.46 7.00 -9.97
C LEU A 47 1.01 7.50 -9.86
N GLY A 48 0.38 7.82 -10.99
CA GLY A 48 -1.03 8.24 -11.01
C GLY A 48 -1.97 7.16 -10.49
N LEU A 49 -1.75 5.90 -10.88
CA LEU A 49 -2.53 4.75 -10.43
C LEU A 49 -2.25 4.40 -8.96
N SER A 50 -1.03 4.64 -8.46
CA SER A 50 -0.69 4.32 -7.08
C SER A 50 -1.36 5.23 -6.06
N VAL A 51 -1.79 6.43 -6.44
CA VAL A 51 -2.53 7.33 -5.54
C VAL A 51 -3.86 6.70 -5.08
N PRO A 52 -4.80 6.32 -5.98
CA PRO A 52 -6.03 5.67 -5.56
C PRO A 52 -5.81 4.24 -5.06
N LEU A 53 -4.91 3.46 -5.67
CA LEU A 53 -4.63 2.08 -5.25
C LEU A 53 -3.85 1.99 -3.94
N GLY A 54 -3.15 3.06 -3.57
CA GLY A 54 -2.49 3.21 -2.28
C GLY A 54 -3.47 3.28 -1.12
N ILE A 55 -4.71 3.73 -1.33
CA ILE A 55 -5.74 3.82 -0.26
C ILE A 55 -6.09 2.43 0.29
N PRO A 56 -6.56 1.45 -0.53
CA PRO A 56 -6.84 0.11 -0.02
C PRO A 56 -5.57 -0.60 0.48
N ALA A 57 -4.41 -0.36 -0.15
CA ALA A 57 -3.15 -0.92 0.31
C ALA A 57 -2.75 -0.39 1.71
N ALA A 58 -2.91 0.92 1.94
CA ALA A 58 -2.64 1.56 3.22
C ALA A 58 -3.63 1.10 4.30
N TRP A 59 -4.90 0.89 3.94
CA TRP A 59 -5.89 0.34 4.86
C TRP A 59 -5.53 -1.08 5.29
N ALA A 60 -5.17 -1.95 4.34
CA ALA A 60 -4.73 -3.31 4.61
C ALA A 60 -3.48 -3.32 5.51
N ALA A 61 -2.49 -2.47 5.22
CA ALA A 61 -1.30 -2.31 6.04
C ALA A 61 -1.63 -1.79 7.46
N GLY A 62 -2.52 -0.79 7.56
CA GLY A 62 -2.99 -0.25 8.83
C GLY A 62 -3.73 -1.29 9.68
N ALA A 63 -4.58 -2.11 9.06
CA ALA A 63 -5.28 -3.21 9.73
C ALA A 63 -4.30 -4.30 10.20
N TRP A 64 -3.31 -4.63 9.38
CA TRP A 64 -2.26 -5.57 9.73
C TRP A 64 -1.43 -5.10 10.92
N VAL A 65 -0.95 -3.84 10.91
CA VAL A 65 -0.22 -3.25 12.03
C VAL A 65 -1.10 -3.15 13.27
N HIS A 66 -2.37 -2.77 13.13
CA HIS A 66 -3.31 -2.72 14.25
C HIS A 66 -3.43 -4.08 14.95
N ARG A 67 -3.51 -5.18 14.18
CA ARG A 67 -3.52 -6.54 14.72
C ARG A 67 -2.20 -6.89 15.43
N LEU A 68 -1.05 -6.55 14.84
CA LEU A 68 0.25 -6.80 15.46
C LEU A 68 0.42 -6.06 16.79
N LEU A 69 -0.09 -4.83 16.89
CA LEU A 69 -0.10 -4.07 18.14
C LEU A 69 -0.97 -4.76 19.20
N ALA A 70 -2.14 -5.27 18.81
CA ALA A 70 -3.01 -6.02 19.73
C ALA A 70 -2.32 -7.30 20.26
N GLU A 71 -1.68 -8.07 19.37
CA GLU A 71 -0.92 -9.27 19.71
C GLU A 71 0.24 -8.96 20.67
N ALA A 72 0.97 -7.87 20.44
CA ALA A 72 2.08 -7.43 21.29
C ALA A 72 1.63 -6.99 22.70
N GLU A 73 0.43 -6.43 22.81
CA GLU A 73 -0.21 -6.09 24.09
C GLU A 73 -0.76 -7.32 24.84
N GLY A 74 -0.57 -8.54 24.31
CA GLY A 74 -0.97 -9.80 24.95
C GLY A 74 -2.47 -10.08 24.89
N ARG A 75 -3.15 -9.63 23.83
CA ARG A 75 -4.58 -9.91 23.57
C ARG A 75 -4.81 -10.45 22.18
#